data_AF-A0AAN5CIR0-F1
#
_entry.id   AF-A0AAN5CIR0-F1
#
_cell.length_a   1.000
_cell.length_b   1.000
_cell.length_c   1.000
_cell.angle_alpha   90.00
_cell.angle_beta   90.00
_cell.angle_gamma   90.00
#
_symmetry.space_group_name_H-M   'P 1'
#
loop_
_entity.id
_entity.type
_entity.pdbx_description
1 polymer ?
#
loop_
_entity_poly.entity_id
_entity_poly.type
_entity_poly.pdbx_seq_one_letter_code
_entity_poly.pdbx_strand_id
1 'polypeptide(L)'
;AISILLFEYVVWKSNALHVNMKILNTYAILVLGGINMLTRVFFVIIELGAIHFEDLADLIVPVHLVKYSAWLGIYHYVVYSTAERYAAFHYAADYENKRRIWISAVLILMNTLITVPIALLMIQDILNGAAYSAAVCV
;
A
#
# COMPACT_ATOMS: atom_id res chain seq x y z
N ALA A 1 -15.92 -0.18 -6.18
CA ALA A 1 -15.11 0.48 -7.24
C ALA A 1 -15.50 1.94 -7.43
N ILE A 2 -16.77 2.26 -7.76
CA ILE A 2 -17.23 3.64 -8.00
C ILE A 2 -17.01 4.56 -6.80
N SER A 3 -17.31 4.11 -5.58
CA SER A 3 -17.11 4.87 -4.35
C SER A 3 -15.66 5.29 -4.10
N ILE A 4 -14.70 4.39 -4.40
CA ILE A 4 -13.26 4.63 -4.24
C ILE A 4 -12.76 5.68 -5.23
N LEU A 5 -13.16 5.56 -6.50
CA LEU A 5 -12.80 6.54 -7.53
C LEU A 5 -13.39 7.92 -7.25
N LEU A 6 -14.62 7.95 -6.72
CA LEU A 6 -15.29 9.20 -6.35
C LEU A 6 -14.63 9.86 -5.14
N PHE A 7 -14.17 9.08 -4.17
CA PHE A 7 -13.37 9.57 -3.05
C PHE A 7 -12.05 10.21 -3.53
N GLU A 8 -11.28 9.51 -4.37
CA GLU A 8 -10.05 10.04 -4.97
C GLU A 8 -10.31 11.34 -5.75
N TYR A 9 -11.36 11.36 -6.58
CA TYR A 9 -11.74 12.56 -7.31
C TYR A 9 -12.02 13.76 -6.38
N VAL A 10 -12.75 13.53 -5.28
CA VAL A 10 -13.04 14.57 -4.27
C VAL A 10 -11.76 15.04 -3.59
N VAL A 11 -10.86 14.13 -3.21
CA VAL A 11 -9.56 14.46 -2.60
C VAL A 11 -8.73 15.35 -3.53
N TRP A 12 -8.66 14.98 -4.81
CA TRP A 12 -7.92 15.76 -5.81
C TRP A 12 -8.53 17.14 -6.04
N LYS A 13 -9.87 17.24 -6.07
CA LYS A 13 -10.59 18.50 -6.31
C LYS A 13 -10.60 19.44 -5.12
N SER A 14 -10.63 18.92 -3.89
CA SER A 14 -10.81 19.73 -2.66
C SER A 14 -9.61 20.63 -2.32
N ASN A 15 -8.43 20.37 -2.89
CA ASN A 15 -7.17 21.04 -2.51
C ASN A 15 -6.86 21.03 -1.00
N ALA A 16 -7.54 20.19 -0.23
CA ALA A 16 -7.36 20.10 1.22
C ALA A 16 -6.02 19.46 1.62
N LEU A 17 -5.38 18.73 0.69
CA LEU A 17 -4.12 18.03 0.93
C LEU A 17 -3.01 18.58 0.02
N HIS A 18 -1.80 18.62 0.57
CA HIS A 18 -0.60 18.87 -0.20
C HIS A 18 -0.44 17.82 -1.32
N VAL A 19 0.18 18.21 -2.45
CA VAL A 19 0.29 17.35 -3.65
C VAL A 19 0.95 16.01 -3.33
N ASN A 20 1.95 16.00 -2.44
CA ASN A 20 2.63 14.77 -2.05
C ASN A 20 1.71 13.79 -1.32
N MET A 21 0.90 14.31 -0.38
CA MET A 21 -0.09 13.51 0.32
C MET A 21 -1.19 12.99 -0.62
N LYS A 22 -1.60 13.79 -1.63
CA LYS A 22 -2.54 13.30 -2.67
C LYS A 22 -1.95 12.10 -3.41
N ILE A 23 -0.70 12.19 -3.87
CA ILE A 23 -0.02 11.10 -4.59
C ILE A 23 0.10 9.85 -3.71
N LEU A 24 0.51 10.00 -2.45
CA LEU A 24 0.62 8.88 -1.52
C LEU A 24 -0.75 8.21 -1.28
N ASN A 25 -1.81 9.01 -1.12
CA ASN A 25 -3.16 8.50 -0.90
C ASN A 25 -3.67 7.72 -2.12
N THR A 26 -3.52 8.30 -3.31
CA THR A 26 -3.88 7.65 -4.58
C THR A 26 -3.14 6.33 -4.76
N TYR A 27 -1.85 6.28 -4.43
CA TYR A 27 -1.06 5.04 -4.48
C TYR A 27 -1.60 3.98 -3.49
N ALA A 28 -1.85 4.36 -2.23
CA ALA A 28 -2.36 3.43 -1.23
C ALA A 28 -3.75 2.88 -1.59
N ILE A 29 -4.66 3.77 -2.01
CA ILE A 29 -6.05 3.41 -2.27
C ILE A 29 -6.21 2.67 -3.60
N LEU A 30 -5.70 3.23 -4.71
CA LEU A 30 -5.93 2.65 -6.03
C LEU A 30 -4.96 1.53 -6.35
N VAL A 31 -3.67 1.72 -6.09
CA VAL A 31 -2.64 0.74 -6.49
C VAL A 31 -2.62 -0.41 -5.51
N LEU A 32 -2.33 -0.15 -4.23
CA LEU A 32 -2.24 -1.23 -3.24
C LEU A 32 -3.61 -1.84 -2.93
N GLY A 33 -4.63 -1.01 -2.74
CA GLY A 33 -6.01 -1.48 -2.58
C GLY A 33 -6.52 -2.27 -3.79
N GLY A 34 -6.21 -1.81 -5.00
CA GLY A 34 -6.55 -2.52 -6.24
C GLY A 34 -5.87 -3.88 -6.37
N ILE A 35 -4.57 -3.97 -6.11
CA ILE A 35 -3.82 -5.23 -6.11
C ILE A 35 -4.42 -6.22 -5.10
N ASN A 36 -4.75 -5.76 -3.89
CA ASN A 36 -5.35 -6.61 -2.86
C ASN A 36 -6.75 -7.11 -3.27
N MET A 37 -7.57 -6.26 -3.89
CA MET A 37 -8.87 -6.70 -4.42
C MET A 37 -8.74 -7.69 -5.58
N LEU A 38 -7.84 -7.45 -6.53
CA LEU A 38 -7.62 -8.34 -7.67
C LEU A 38 -7.12 -9.71 -7.23
N THR A 39 -6.13 -9.75 -6.34
CA THR A 39 -5.65 -11.02 -5.76
C THR A 39 -6.73 -11.74 -4.98
N ARG A 40 -7.63 -11.03 -4.28
CA ARG A 40 -8.77 -11.64 -3.58
C ARG A 40 -9.77 -12.26 -4.55
N VAL A 41 -10.13 -11.57 -5.65
CA VAL A 41 -11.01 -12.13 -6.69
C VAL A 41 -10.39 -13.39 -7.28
N PHE A 42 -9.09 -13.37 -7.55
CA PHE A 42 -8.36 -14.53 -8.04
C PHE A 42 -8.45 -15.73 -7.09
N PHE A 43 -8.23 -15.52 -5.79
CA PHE A 43 -8.38 -16.59 -4.78
C PHE A 43 -9.81 -17.13 -4.72
N VAL A 44 -10.84 -16.28 -4.81
CA VAL A 44 -12.24 -16.73 -4.81
C VAL A 44 -12.55 -17.61 -6.03
N ILE A 45 -12.01 -17.28 -7.20
CA ILE A 45 -12.20 -18.09 -8.42
C ILE A 45 -11.57 -19.49 -8.25
N ILE A 46 -10.39 -19.56 -7.63
CA ILE A 46 -9.73 -20.83 -7.29
C ILE A 46 -10.57 -21.61 -6.27
N GLU A 47 -10.99 -20.98 -5.18
CA GLU A 47 -11.79 -21.60 -4.10
C GLU A 47 -13.13 -22.14 -4.62
N LEU A 48 -13.75 -21.47 -5.60
CA LEU A 48 -14.99 -21.92 -6.25
C LEU A 48 -14.79 -23.08 -7.23
N GLY A 49 -13.54 -23.53 -7.46
CA GLY A 49 -13.23 -24.62 -8.38
C GLY A 49 -13.44 -24.28 -9.86
N ALA A 50 -13.63 -23.00 -10.19
CA ALA A 50 -13.89 -22.57 -11.57
C ALA A 50 -12.68 -22.73 -12.49
N ILE A 51 -11.47 -22.81 -11.93
CA ILE A 51 -10.22 -23.08 -12.66
C ILE A 51 -9.44 -24.14 -11.89
N HIS A 52 -9.14 -25.26 -12.55
CA HIS A 52 -8.27 -26.30 -11.99
C HIS A 52 -6.88 -26.13 -12.59
N PHE A 53 -5.91 -25.84 -11.73
CA PHE A 53 -4.49 -25.85 -12.08
C PHE A 53 -3.88 -27.14 -11.54
N GLU A 54 -3.10 -27.85 -12.37
CA GLU A 54 -2.38 -29.06 -11.96
C GLU A 54 -1.34 -28.74 -10.86
N ASP A 55 -0.67 -27.59 -10.97
CA ASP A 55 0.30 -27.09 -9.99
C ASP A 55 -0.23 -25.88 -9.21
N LEU A 56 -1.34 -26.07 -8.50
CA LEU A 56 -1.99 -24.99 -7.75
C LEU A 56 -1.07 -24.36 -6.68
N ALA A 57 -0.17 -25.15 -6.09
CA ALA A 57 0.75 -24.69 -5.06
C ALA A 57 1.76 -23.64 -5.57
N ASP A 58 2.30 -23.85 -6.78
CA ASP A 58 3.31 -22.97 -7.39
C ASP A 58 2.73 -21.62 -7.79
N LEU A 59 1.42 -21.55 -8.03
CA LEU A 59 0.71 -20.30 -8.35
C LEU A 59 0.20 -19.58 -7.10
N ILE A 60 -0.20 -20.31 -6.07
CA ILE A 60 -0.76 -19.74 -4.83
C ILE A 60 0.30 -18.92 -4.08
N VAL A 61 1.53 -19.41 -3.97
CA VAL A 61 2.59 -18.77 -3.15
C VAL A 61 2.96 -17.37 -3.68
N PRO A 62 3.26 -17.17 -4.98
CA PRO A 62 3.53 -15.84 -5.52
C PRO A 62 2.34 -14.88 -5.40
N VAL A 63 1.11 -15.37 -5.58
CA VAL A 63 -0.10 -14.53 -5.43
C VAL A 63 -0.29 -14.12 -3.97
N HIS A 64 -0.01 -15.01 -3.02
CA HIS A 64 0.01 -14.66 -1.60
C HIS A 64 1.08 -13.63 -1.29
N LEU A 65 2.28 -13.76 -1.86
CA LEU A 65 3.34 -12.77 -1.70
C LEU A 65 2.93 -11.38 -2.18
N VAL A 66 2.34 -11.28 -3.37
CA VAL A 66 1.83 -10.02 -3.91
C VAL A 66 0.74 -9.43 -3.01
N LYS A 67 -0.19 -10.27 -2.56
CA LYS A 67 -1.28 -9.86 -1.65
C LYS A 67 -0.73 -9.35 -0.31
N TYR A 68 0.17 -10.08 0.33
CA TYR A 68 0.76 -9.68 1.61
C TYR A 68 1.61 -8.42 1.48
N SER A 69 2.38 -8.29 0.39
CA SER A 69 3.16 -7.07 0.11
C SER A 69 2.25 -5.85 -0.05
N ALA A 70 1.14 -5.99 -0.76
CA ALA A 70 0.16 -4.92 -0.92
C ALA A 70 -0.51 -4.55 0.41
N TRP A 71 -0.89 -5.55 1.20
CA TRP A 71 -1.50 -5.34 2.52
C TRP A 71 -0.57 -4.63 3.49
N LEU A 72 0.69 -5.08 3.61
CA LEU A 72 1.71 -4.41 4.42
C LEU A 72 1.98 -2.98 3.95
N GLY A 73 1.96 -2.74 2.64
CA GLY A 73 2.10 -1.38 2.09
C GLY A 73 0.98 -0.45 2.51
N ILE A 74 -0.25 -0.96 2.65
CA ILE A 74 -1.39 -0.18 3.16
C ILE A 74 -1.18 0.14 4.64
N TYR A 75 -0.60 -0.78 5.44
CA TYR A 75 -0.28 -0.50 6.83
C TYR A 75 0.81 0.57 6.98
N HIS A 76 1.89 0.45 6.22
CA HIS A 76 2.96 1.45 6.25
C HIS A 76 2.55 2.82 5.71
N TYR A 77 1.46 2.92 4.95
CA TYR A 77 0.92 4.21 4.53
C TYR A 77 0.68 5.16 5.72
N VAL A 78 0.31 4.65 6.89
CA VAL A 78 0.16 5.46 8.11
C VAL A 78 1.50 6.06 8.54
N VAL A 79 2.57 5.28 8.50
CA VAL A 79 3.92 5.74 8.83
C VAL A 79 4.40 6.78 7.82
N TYR A 80 4.25 6.52 6.52
CA TYR A 80 4.70 7.44 5.46
C TYR A 80 3.90 8.73 5.41
N SER A 81 2.58 8.67 5.65
CA SER A 81 1.74 9.87 5.73
C SER A 81 2.11 10.71 6.96
N THR A 82 2.45 10.07 8.08
CA THR A 82 2.94 10.76 9.29
C THR A 82 4.30 11.40 9.04
N ALA A 83 5.23 10.69 8.38
CA ALA A 83 6.53 11.23 8.01
C ALA A 83 6.42 12.43 7.05
N GLU A 84 5.52 12.37 6.07
CA GLU A 84 5.26 13.49 5.15
C GLU A 84 4.71 14.71 5.88
N ARG A 85 3.75 14.51 6.80
CA ARG A 85 3.20 15.59 7.64
C ARG A 85 4.25 16.18 8.58
N TYR A 86 5.11 15.34 9.16
CA TYR A 86 6.20 15.80 10.01
C TYR A 86 7.21 16.66 9.23
N ALA A 87 7.58 16.23 8.01
CA ALA A 87 8.45 17.00 7.13
C ALA A 87 7.79 18.32 6.71
N ALA A 88 6.50 18.30 6.37
CA ALA A 88 5.74 19.50 6.04
C ALA A 88 5.65 20.48 7.23
N PHE A 89 5.50 19.97 8.45
CA PHE A 89 5.47 20.81 9.67
C PHE A 89 6.82 21.45 9.97
N HIS A 90 7.91 20.68 9.91
CA HIS A 90 9.24 21.18 10.23
C HIS A 90 9.80 22.15 9.17
N TYR A 91 9.45 21.94 7.90
CA TYR A 91 9.93 22.75 6.76
C TYR A 91 8.83 23.59 6.11
N ALA A 92 7.82 24.02 6.87
CA ALA A 92 6.59 24.66 6.36
C ALA A 92 6.84 25.74 5.29
N ALA A 93 7.76 26.67 5.54
CA ALA A 93 8.05 27.78 4.63
C ALA A 93 8.63 27.33 3.27
N ASP A 94 9.43 26.26 3.22
CA ASP A 94 10.00 25.73 1.98
C ASP A 94 9.02 24.76 1.29
N TYR A 95 8.20 24.07 2.09
CA TYR A 95 7.21 23.10 1.63
C TYR A 95 6.03 23.77 0.90
N GLU A 96 5.58 24.95 1.35
CA GLU A 96 4.53 25.71 0.66
C GLU A 96 5.01 26.30 -0.68
N ASN A 97 6.28 26.71 -0.76
CA ASN A 97 6.85 27.38 -1.92
C ASN A 97 7.31 26.43 -3.03
N LYS A 98 7.67 25.18 -2.70
CA LYS A 98 8.22 24.22 -3.67
C LYS A 98 7.50 22.89 -3.63
N ARG A 99 6.81 22.56 -4.73
CA ARG A 99 6.18 21.25 -4.95
C ARG A 99 7.22 20.17 -5.21
N ARG A 100 7.66 19.49 -4.16
CA ARG A 100 8.68 18.42 -4.22
C ARG A 100 8.05 17.04 -4.40
N ILE A 101 7.56 16.77 -5.61
CA ILE A 101 6.88 15.50 -5.96
C ILE A 101 7.79 14.28 -5.74
N TRP A 102 9.10 14.46 -5.91
CA TRP A 102 10.10 13.41 -5.71
C TRP A 102 10.08 12.81 -4.29
N ILE A 103 9.66 13.57 -3.27
CA ILE A 103 9.53 13.05 -1.90
C ILE A 103 8.54 11.90 -1.87
N SER A 104 7.39 12.05 -2.52
CA SER A 104 6.37 11.00 -2.60
C SER A 104 6.89 9.77 -3.34
N ALA A 105 7.65 9.97 -4.42
CA ALA A 105 8.26 8.86 -5.16
C ALA A 105 9.26 8.08 -4.30
N VAL A 106 10.09 8.78 -3.51
CA VAL A 106 11.03 8.15 -2.57
C VAL A 106 10.27 7.37 -1.49
N LEU A 107 9.21 7.93 -0.91
CA LEU A 107 8.40 7.25 0.10
C LEU A 107 7.72 5.99 -0.45
N ILE A 108 7.20 6.04 -1.68
CA ILE A 108 6.60 4.89 -2.38
C ILE A 108 7.65 3.81 -2.67
N LEU A 109 8.83 4.21 -3.12
CA LEU A 109 9.93 3.29 -3.39
C LEU A 109 10.38 2.60 -2.10
N MET A 110 10.61 3.37 -1.04
CA MET A 110 10.97 2.83 0.28
C MET A 110 9.89 1.91 0.83
N ASN A 111 8.60 2.25 0.65
CA ASN A 111 7.51 1.37 1.02
C ASN A 111 7.65 0.01 0.33
N THR A 112 7.85 0.01 -0.98
CA THR A 112 7.94 -1.23 -1.77
C THR A 112 9.17 -2.05 -1.40
N LEU A 113 10.31 -1.39 -1.17
CA LEU A 113 11.56 -2.03 -0.78
C LEU A 113 11.49 -2.67 0.62
N ILE A 114 10.66 -2.14 1.51
CA ILE A 114 10.49 -2.67 2.87
C ILE A 114 9.38 -3.72 2.92
N THR A 115 8.26 -3.51 2.23
CA THR A 115 7.10 -4.41 2.32
C THR A 115 7.36 -5.76 1.69
N VAL A 116 8.09 -5.83 0.59
CA VAL A 116 8.35 -7.10 -0.12
C VAL A 116 9.22 -8.06 0.72
N PRO A 117 10.37 -7.65 1.28
CA PRO A 117 11.14 -8.51 2.18
C PRO A 117 10.37 -8.92 3.43
N ILE A 118 9.59 -8.01 4.03
CA ILE A 118 8.81 -8.32 5.22
C ILE A 118 7.69 -9.31 4.89
N ALA A 119 7.04 -9.18 3.74
CA ALA A 119 6.06 -10.15 3.27
C ALA A 119 6.68 -11.55 3.10
N LEU A 120 7.91 -11.64 2.59
CA LEU A 120 8.64 -12.92 2.50
C LEU A 120 8.89 -13.53 3.89
N LEU A 121 9.34 -12.73 4.86
CA LEU A 121 9.58 -13.19 6.23
C LEU A 121 8.29 -13.66 6.92
N MET A 122 7.15 -13.03 6.61
CA MET A 122 5.85 -13.44 7.14
C MET A 122 5.33 -14.73 6.50
N ILE A 123 5.56 -14.93 5.20
CA ILE A 123 5.15 -16.17 4.51
C ILE A 123 6.00 -17.36 4.94
N GLN A 124 7.27 -17.12 5.31
CA GLN A 124 8.18 -18.15 5.83
C GLN A 124 7.98 -18.45 7.32
N ASP A 125 6.96 -17.88 7.98
CA ASP A 125 6.69 -17.99 9.42
C ASP A 125 7.85 -17.56 10.33
N ILE A 126 8.83 -16.79 9.81
CA ILE A 126 9.94 -16.24 10.58
C ILE A 126 9.46 -15.05 11.42
N LEU A 127 8.51 -14.27 10.88
CA LEU A 127 7.98 -13.06 11.50
C LEU A 127 6.49 -13.21 11.81
N ASN A 128 6.11 -13.08 13.09
CA ASN A 128 4.71 -13.08 13.49
C ASN A 128 4.01 -11.80 13.03
N GLY A 129 3.06 -11.94 12.10
CA GLY A 129 2.31 -10.81 11.54
C GLY A 129 1.52 -9.99 12.56
N ALA A 130 0.97 -10.62 13.61
CA ALA A 130 0.21 -9.90 14.63
C ALA A 130 1.13 -9.01 15.48
N ALA A 131 2.29 -9.53 15.87
CA ALA A 131 3.31 -8.75 16.58
C ALA A 131 3.85 -7.61 15.71
N TYR A 132 4.07 -7.88 14.43
CA TYR A 132 4.52 -6.87 13.47
C TYR A 132 3.50 -5.75 13.29
N SER A 133 2.22 -6.08 13.07
CA SER A 133 1.16 -5.08 12.94
C SER A 133 1.00 -4.25 14.21
N ALA A 134 1.12 -4.86 15.41
CA ALA A 134 1.10 -4.11 16.65
C ALA A 134 2.26 -3.10 16.75
N ALA A 135 3.47 -3.49 16.34
CA ALA A 135 4.64 -2.60 16.36
C ALA A 135 4.53 -1.43 15.37
N VAL A 136 3.88 -1.63 14.23
CA VAL A 136 3.71 -0.58 13.20
C VAL A 136 2.54 0.37 13.51
N CYS A 137 1.53 -0.10 14.25
CA CYS A 137 0.33 0.67 14.58
C CYS A 137 0.40 1.46 15.90
N VAL A 138 1.42 1.24 16.73
CA VAL A 138 1.71 2.02 17.95
C VAL A 138 2.56 3.23 17.61
#